data_AF-A0A447U5T1-F1
#
_entry.id   AF-A0A447U5T1-F1
#
_cell.length_a   1.000
_cell.length_b   1.000
_cell.length_c   1.000
_cell.angle_alpha   90.00
_cell.angle_beta   90.00
_cell.angle_gamma   90.00
#
_symmetry.space_group_name_H-M   'P 1'
#
loop_
_entity.id
_entity.type
_entity.pdbx_description
1 polymer ?
#
loop_
_entity_poly.entity_id
_entity_poly.type
_entity_poly.pdbx_seq_one_letter_code
_entity_poly.pdbx_strand_id
1 'polypeptide(L)'
;MATITELQEARVALHDLMTGKRVATVQKDGRRVEFTATSVGDLKKYVAELEASLCNGRRRAPVGGETVKRTPVLVDVHGTPLRESLGYTGGGIGFGGQMADWMPPAESVDAALLPSLRLGNARADDLVRNNGIAANAVALHKDHIVGHLFLISYRPNWRYLGMRESAAKSFVDEVEAAWTEYCDGIFGEMDAEGKRTFTEFIREGVGVHAFNGEIFLQPVWDAETTQVFRTRFKAVSPKRVDTPGYARGNRQLRAGVETDRNGKALAYHVCDDDWPVAGGETLDPYSSFSAVRTTRDVTYFRAG
;
A
#
# COMPACT_ATOMS: atom_id res chain seq x y z
N MET A 1 -59.33 -42.24 1.57
CA MET A 1 -58.68 -41.02 1.05
C MET A 1 -57.46 -40.79 1.92
N ALA A 2 -56.28 -40.63 1.32
CA ALA A 2 -55.05 -40.39 2.08
C ALA A 2 -55.19 -39.09 2.89
N THR A 3 -54.93 -39.17 4.19
CA THR A 3 -55.01 -38.02 5.10
C THR A 3 -53.62 -37.44 5.36
N ILE A 4 -53.56 -36.13 5.66
CA ILE A 4 -52.30 -35.45 6.03
C ILE A 4 -51.68 -36.11 7.28
N THR A 5 -52.51 -36.64 8.18
CA THR A 5 -52.10 -37.36 9.38
C THR A 5 -51.35 -38.65 9.05
N GLU A 6 -51.85 -39.47 8.11
CA GLU A 6 -51.17 -40.70 7.65
C GLU A 6 -49.80 -40.40 7.03
N LEU A 7 -49.68 -39.29 6.28
CA LEU A 7 -48.40 -38.86 5.72
C LEU A 7 -47.40 -38.44 6.81
N GLN A 8 -47.87 -37.74 7.85
CA GLN A 8 -47.03 -37.33 8.97
C GLN A 8 -46.55 -38.54 9.78
N GLU A 9 -47.42 -39.51 10.07
CA GLU A 9 -47.05 -40.75 10.76
C GLU A 9 -46.00 -41.56 9.99
N ALA A 10 -46.17 -41.69 8.67
CA ALA A 10 -45.21 -42.40 7.82
C ALA A 10 -43.83 -41.70 7.77
N ARG A 11 -43.79 -40.36 7.76
CA ARG A 11 -42.54 -39.58 7.80
C ARG A 11 -41.82 -39.72 9.15
N VAL A 12 -42.56 -39.71 10.26
CA VAL A 12 -41.98 -39.92 11.60
C VAL A 12 -41.40 -41.33 11.72
N ALA A 13 -42.13 -42.35 11.26
CA ALA A 13 -41.63 -43.72 11.26
C ALA A 13 -40.36 -43.90 10.39
N LEU A 14 -40.28 -43.21 9.25
CA LEU A 14 -39.09 -43.20 8.40
C LEU A 14 -37.90 -42.54 9.11
N HIS A 15 -38.13 -41.40 9.77
CA HIS A 15 -37.10 -40.71 10.55
C HIS A 15 -36.59 -41.57 11.72
N ASP A 16 -37.49 -42.23 12.45
CA ASP A 16 -37.15 -43.16 13.55
C ASP A 16 -36.23 -44.30 13.07
N LEU A 17 -36.50 -44.90 11.90
CA LEU A 17 -35.64 -45.93 11.33
C LEU A 17 -34.27 -45.39 10.88
N MET A 18 -34.24 -44.17 10.32
CA MET A 18 -32.98 -43.54 9.90
C MET A 18 -32.13 -43.04 11.08
N THR A 19 -32.74 -42.81 12.24
CA THR A 19 -32.07 -42.39 13.48
C THR A 19 -31.66 -43.55 14.39
N GLY A 20 -31.79 -44.80 13.93
CA GLY A 20 -31.21 -45.98 14.58
C GLY A 20 -32.20 -46.87 15.33
N LYS A 21 -33.51 -46.58 15.29
CA LYS A 21 -34.53 -47.48 15.82
C LYS A 21 -34.63 -48.72 14.92
N ARG A 22 -34.65 -49.92 15.50
CA ARG A 22 -34.63 -51.19 14.74
C ARG A 22 -35.92 -51.48 13.97
N VAL A 23 -37.07 -51.07 14.50
CA VAL A 23 -38.40 -51.32 13.92
C VAL A 23 -39.29 -50.08 14.12
N ALA A 24 -40.03 -49.67 13.10
CA ALA A 24 -41.05 -48.63 13.18
C ALA A 24 -42.38 -49.11 12.57
N THR A 25 -43.49 -48.75 13.20
CA THR A 25 -44.83 -49.18 12.79
C THR A 25 -45.58 -48.04 12.11
N VAL A 26 -46.26 -48.35 11.00
CA VAL A 26 -47.15 -47.41 10.30
C VAL A 26 -48.48 -48.11 10.03
N GLN A 27 -49.60 -47.39 10.17
CA GLN A 27 -50.90 -47.88 9.72
C GLN A 27 -51.02 -47.69 8.21
N LYS A 28 -51.13 -48.79 7.47
CA LYS A 28 -51.30 -48.80 6.02
C LYS A 28 -52.57 -49.59 5.70
N ASP A 29 -53.52 -48.94 5.02
CA ASP A 29 -54.79 -49.53 4.58
C ASP A 29 -55.60 -50.21 5.72
N GLY A 30 -55.57 -49.59 6.92
CA GLY A 30 -56.26 -50.09 8.11
C GLY A 30 -55.58 -51.26 8.82
N ARG A 31 -54.34 -51.62 8.44
CA ARG A 31 -53.53 -52.64 9.11
C ARG A 31 -52.20 -52.05 9.59
N ARG A 32 -51.74 -52.51 10.75
CA ARG A 32 -50.44 -52.10 11.30
C ARG A 32 -49.33 -52.89 10.60
N VAL A 33 -48.42 -52.17 9.95
CA VAL A 33 -47.28 -52.74 9.21
C VAL A 33 -45.98 -52.29 9.87
N GLU A 34 -45.08 -53.25 10.11
CA GLU A 34 -43.76 -53.03 10.69
C GLU A 34 -42.69 -52.89 9.60
N PHE A 35 -41.93 -51.81 9.68
CA PHE A 35 -40.79 -51.53 8.81
C PHE A 35 -39.50 -51.61 9.61
N THR A 36 -38.45 -52.14 8.97
CA THR A 36 -37.10 -52.27 9.53
C THR A 36 -36.10 -51.67 8.56
N ALA A 37 -34.82 -51.59 8.93
CA ALA A 37 -33.76 -51.02 8.08
C ALA A 37 -33.71 -51.61 6.65
N THR A 38 -34.10 -52.88 6.48
CA THR A 38 -34.11 -53.54 5.17
C THR A 38 -35.34 -53.21 4.33
N SER A 39 -36.46 -52.79 4.93
CA SER A 39 -37.70 -52.38 4.24
C SER A 39 -37.92 -50.87 4.16
N VAL A 40 -36.91 -50.06 4.53
CA VAL A 40 -36.93 -48.59 4.43
C VAL A 40 -37.23 -48.10 3.01
N GLY A 41 -36.77 -48.83 1.99
CA GLY A 41 -37.05 -48.48 0.59
C GLY A 41 -38.55 -48.50 0.25
N ASP A 42 -39.29 -49.46 0.82
CA ASP A 42 -40.73 -49.58 0.60
C ASP A 42 -41.51 -48.53 1.40
N LEU A 43 -41.04 -48.18 2.61
CA LEU A 43 -41.59 -47.07 3.39
C LEU A 43 -41.42 -45.72 2.68
N LYS A 44 -40.26 -45.48 2.03
CA LYS A 44 -40.04 -44.27 1.21
C LYS A 44 -40.98 -44.18 0.01
N LYS A 45 -41.21 -45.31 -0.68
CA LYS A 45 -42.18 -45.36 -1.79
C LYS A 45 -43.59 -45.03 -1.31
N TYR A 46 -43.99 -45.59 -0.16
CA TYR A 46 -45.30 -45.32 0.43
C TYR A 46 -45.48 -43.82 0.81
N VAL A 47 -44.45 -43.18 1.37
CA VAL A 47 -44.48 -41.72 1.64
C VAL A 47 -44.65 -40.93 0.34
N ALA A 48 -43.94 -41.29 -0.74
CA ALA A 48 -44.06 -40.61 -2.03
C ALA A 48 -45.45 -40.79 -2.67
N GLU A 49 -46.07 -41.96 -2.53
CA GLU A 49 -47.44 -42.22 -2.99
C GLU A 49 -48.46 -41.36 -2.22
N LEU A 50 -48.31 -41.25 -0.90
CA LEU A 50 -49.16 -40.39 -0.07
C LEU A 50 -49.01 -38.91 -0.46
N GLU A 51 -47.79 -38.42 -0.69
CA GLU A 51 -47.52 -37.04 -1.13
C GLU A 51 -48.11 -36.74 -2.51
N ALA A 52 -47.98 -37.66 -3.46
CA ALA A 52 -48.54 -37.51 -4.79
C ALA A 52 -50.08 -37.43 -4.77
N SER A 53 -50.71 -38.26 -3.91
CA SER A 53 -52.17 -38.26 -3.77
C SER A 53 -52.72 -36.95 -3.19
N LEU A 54 -51.95 -36.27 -2.32
CA LEU A 54 -52.31 -34.99 -1.70
C LEU A 54 -52.02 -33.77 -2.61
N CYS A 55 -51.09 -33.89 -3.57
CA CYS A 55 -50.63 -32.77 -4.41
C CYS A 55 -51.42 -32.52 -5.72
N ASN A 56 -52.46 -33.31 -6.04
CA ASN A 56 -53.23 -33.17 -7.29
C ASN A 56 -54.17 -31.93 -7.35
N GLY A 57 -54.13 -31.02 -6.38
CA GLY A 57 -55.09 -29.91 -6.25
C GLY A 57 -54.66 -28.53 -6.75
N ARG A 58 -53.43 -28.31 -7.23
CA ARG A 58 -52.95 -26.94 -7.57
C ARG A 58 -52.15 -26.86 -8.87
N ARG A 59 -52.85 -26.67 -10.00
CA ARG A 59 -52.29 -25.99 -11.19
C ARG A 59 -53.34 -25.07 -11.82
N ARG A 60 -53.18 -23.77 -11.62
CA ARG A 60 -53.60 -22.71 -12.57
C ARG A 60 -52.33 -22.00 -13.01
N ALA A 61 -52.11 -21.90 -14.32
CA ALA A 61 -51.00 -21.20 -14.92
C ALA A 61 -51.44 -19.79 -15.38
N PRO A 62 -50.56 -18.78 -15.33
CA PRO A 62 -50.59 -17.70 -16.28
C PRO A 62 -49.41 -17.78 -17.26
N VAL A 63 -49.65 -17.19 -18.43
CA VAL A 63 -48.84 -17.20 -19.65
C VAL A 63 -47.73 -16.15 -19.58
N GLY A 64 -46.53 -16.51 -20.08
CA GLY A 64 -45.49 -15.55 -20.51
C GLY A 64 -44.24 -15.51 -19.63
N GLY A 65 -43.11 -16.01 -20.16
CA GLY A 65 -41.78 -15.84 -19.57
C GLY A 65 -40.78 -16.89 -20.07
N GLU A 66 -39.65 -16.44 -20.62
CA GLU A 66 -38.56 -17.23 -21.19
C GLU A 66 -38.18 -18.47 -20.37
N THR A 67 -37.93 -19.59 -21.07
CA THR A 67 -37.27 -20.76 -20.51
C THR A 67 -35.82 -20.41 -20.16
N VAL A 68 -35.59 -20.00 -18.92
CA VAL A 68 -34.24 -19.99 -18.32
C VAL A 68 -33.77 -21.45 -18.24
N LYS A 69 -32.89 -21.86 -19.16
CA LYS A 69 -32.09 -23.08 -18.98
C LYS A 69 -31.33 -22.94 -17.67
N ARG A 70 -31.74 -23.65 -16.63
CA ARG A 70 -31.00 -23.71 -15.37
C ARG A 70 -29.68 -24.44 -15.64
N THR A 71 -28.57 -23.73 -15.46
CA THR A 71 -27.22 -24.29 -15.50
C THR A 71 -27.11 -25.40 -14.45
N PRO A 72 -26.55 -26.58 -14.77
CA PRO A 72 -26.40 -27.65 -13.80
C PRO A 72 -25.47 -27.20 -12.66
N VAL A 73 -25.99 -27.22 -11.42
CA VAL A 73 -25.24 -26.88 -10.21
C VAL A 73 -24.76 -28.18 -9.58
N LEU A 74 -23.43 -28.32 -9.41
CA LEU A 74 -22.85 -29.43 -8.67
C LEU A 74 -23.24 -29.31 -7.20
N VAL A 75 -23.71 -30.40 -6.61
CA VAL A 75 -24.19 -30.48 -5.21
C VAL A 75 -23.38 -31.52 -4.45
N ASP A 76 -23.17 -31.27 -3.17
CA ASP A 76 -22.45 -32.16 -2.26
C ASP A 76 -23.32 -33.36 -1.85
N VAL A 77 -22.74 -34.25 -1.04
CA VAL A 77 -23.41 -35.47 -0.54
C VAL A 77 -24.65 -35.16 0.32
N HIS A 78 -24.78 -33.92 0.83
CA HIS A 78 -25.91 -33.45 1.61
C HIS A 78 -26.93 -32.64 0.79
N GLY A 79 -26.75 -32.55 -0.53
CA GLY A 79 -27.63 -31.81 -1.43
C GLY A 79 -27.41 -30.30 -1.40
N THR A 80 -26.34 -29.83 -0.76
CA THR A 80 -25.96 -28.41 -0.72
C THR A 80 -25.12 -28.10 -1.95
N PRO A 81 -25.35 -26.99 -2.67
CA PRO A 81 -24.51 -26.62 -3.80
C PRO A 81 -23.03 -26.61 -3.42
N LEU A 82 -22.20 -27.39 -4.12
CA LEU A 82 -20.76 -27.35 -3.98
C LEU A 82 -20.31 -25.93 -4.36
N ARG A 83 -19.58 -25.29 -3.44
CA ARG A 83 -19.05 -23.95 -3.67
C ARG A 83 -18.17 -24.02 -4.91
N GLU A 84 -18.57 -23.28 -5.94
CA GLU A 84 -17.71 -23.05 -7.10
C GLU A 84 -16.36 -22.57 -6.55
N SER A 85 -15.29 -23.31 -6.82
CA SER A 85 -13.93 -22.89 -6.46
C SER A 85 -13.66 -21.63 -7.28
N LEU A 86 -14.00 -20.48 -6.70
CA LEU A 86 -13.82 -19.19 -7.31
C LEU A 86 -12.32 -18.90 -7.35
N GLY A 87 -11.83 -18.60 -8.55
CA GLY A 87 -10.64 -17.80 -8.73
C GLY A 87 -10.73 -16.47 -7.98
N TYR A 88 -9.65 -15.68 -8.03
CA TYR A 88 -9.46 -14.38 -7.36
C TYR A 88 -10.74 -13.73 -6.80
N THR A 89 -10.95 -13.84 -5.49
CA THR A 89 -12.12 -13.32 -4.75
C THR A 89 -11.95 -11.87 -4.29
N GLY A 90 -10.86 -11.20 -4.68
CA GLY A 90 -10.50 -9.86 -4.20
C GLY A 90 -11.48 -8.75 -4.62
N GLY A 91 -12.33 -8.98 -5.64
CA GLY A 91 -13.40 -8.08 -6.06
C GLY A 91 -14.82 -8.56 -5.71
N GLY A 92 -14.96 -9.64 -4.95
CA GLY A 92 -16.27 -10.17 -4.55
C GLY A 92 -16.86 -9.44 -3.34
N ILE A 93 -18.16 -9.59 -3.11
CA ILE A 93 -18.92 -9.00 -1.99
C ILE A 93 -18.50 -9.46 -0.57
N GLY A 94 -17.41 -10.23 -0.45
CA GLY A 94 -16.92 -10.77 0.82
C GLY A 94 -17.84 -11.85 1.41
N PHE A 95 -17.41 -12.42 2.53
CA PHE A 95 -18.25 -13.35 3.29
C PHE A 95 -19.40 -12.58 3.95
N GLY A 96 -20.65 -12.99 3.70
CA GLY A 96 -21.83 -12.33 4.29
C GLY A 96 -22.11 -10.92 3.77
N GLY A 97 -21.56 -10.50 2.63
CA GLY A 97 -21.82 -9.19 2.03
C GLY A 97 -20.99 -8.03 2.61
N GLN A 98 -19.98 -8.31 3.44
CA GLN A 98 -19.16 -7.28 4.11
C GLN A 98 -18.45 -6.30 3.15
N MET A 99 -18.15 -6.73 1.92
CA MET A 99 -17.50 -5.89 0.91
C MET A 99 -18.50 -5.29 -0.09
N ALA A 100 -19.82 -5.47 0.11
CA ALA A 100 -20.83 -4.98 -0.82
C ALA A 100 -20.81 -3.46 -1.01
N ASP A 101 -20.54 -2.71 0.07
CA ASP A 101 -20.46 -1.25 0.07
C ASP A 101 -19.01 -0.73 0.06
N TRP A 102 -18.02 -1.63 0.02
CA TRP A 102 -16.60 -1.28 -0.03
C TRP A 102 -16.16 -1.10 -1.49
N MET A 103 -16.32 0.11 -2.01
CA MET A 103 -15.93 0.47 -3.38
C MET A 103 -14.90 1.62 -3.37
N PRO A 104 -13.62 1.34 -3.04
CA PRO A 104 -12.59 2.36 -3.02
C PRO A 104 -12.33 2.87 -4.46
N PRO A 105 -12.12 4.18 -4.64
CA PRO A 105 -11.76 4.71 -5.95
C PRO A 105 -10.40 4.16 -6.39
N ALA A 106 -10.26 3.88 -7.69
CA ALA A 106 -8.95 3.60 -8.27
C ALA A 106 -8.17 4.92 -8.37
N GLU A 107 -7.10 5.03 -7.58
CA GLU A 107 -6.30 6.25 -7.47
C GLU A 107 -4.88 6.02 -8.00
N SER A 108 -4.27 7.05 -8.59
CA SER A 108 -2.83 7.06 -8.80
C SER A 108 -2.11 7.24 -7.46
N VAL A 109 -0.82 6.90 -7.40
CA VAL A 109 0.01 7.07 -6.20
C VAL A 109 -0.07 8.51 -5.66
N ASP A 110 0.07 9.50 -6.55
CA ASP A 110 -0.05 10.92 -6.17
C ASP A 110 -1.45 11.26 -5.63
N ALA A 111 -2.51 10.74 -6.26
CA ALA A 111 -3.88 11.05 -5.84
C ALA A 111 -4.19 10.51 -4.43
N ALA A 112 -3.65 9.33 -4.11
CA ALA A 112 -3.79 8.72 -2.78
C ALA A 112 -2.90 9.40 -1.72
N LEU A 113 -1.66 9.78 -2.09
CA LEU A 113 -0.66 10.29 -1.14
C LEU A 113 -0.80 11.78 -0.85
N LEU A 114 -0.88 12.61 -1.90
CA LEU A 114 -0.74 14.07 -1.78
C LEU A 114 -1.75 14.74 -0.84
N PRO A 115 -3.03 14.32 -0.77
CA PRO A 115 -3.99 14.93 0.15
C PRO A 115 -3.61 14.79 1.63
N SER A 116 -2.86 13.74 1.99
CA SER A 116 -2.49 13.44 3.37
C SER A 116 -1.00 13.69 3.67
N LEU A 117 -0.18 13.97 2.65
CA LEU A 117 1.27 14.08 2.74
C LEU A 117 1.73 15.08 3.80
N ARG A 118 1.17 16.30 3.82
CA ARG A 118 1.53 17.33 4.80
C ARG A 118 1.28 16.89 6.24
N LEU A 119 0.08 16.36 6.49
CA LEU A 119 -0.31 15.88 7.81
C LEU A 119 0.50 14.64 8.21
N GLY A 120 0.79 13.75 7.25
CA GLY A 120 1.66 12.60 7.44
C GLY A 120 3.07 13.01 7.87
N ASN A 121 3.69 13.96 7.15
CA ASN A 121 5.01 14.50 7.49
C ASN A 121 5.03 15.15 8.88
N ALA A 122 4.02 15.96 9.21
CA ALA A 122 3.91 16.58 10.53
C ALA A 122 3.76 15.54 11.66
N ARG A 123 2.98 14.48 11.44
CA ARG A 123 2.84 13.37 12.39
C ARG A 123 4.13 12.56 12.52
N ALA A 124 4.86 12.34 11.43
CA ALA A 124 6.14 11.65 11.45
C ALA A 124 7.17 12.44 12.28
N ASP A 125 7.22 13.76 12.13
CA ASP A 125 8.06 14.64 12.93
C ASP A 125 7.74 14.54 14.43
N ASP A 126 6.46 14.68 14.75
CA ASP A 126 5.99 14.62 16.14
C ASP A 126 6.34 13.26 16.78
N LEU A 127 6.14 12.17 16.03
CA LEU A 127 6.50 10.83 16.46
C LEU A 127 7.99 10.69 16.77
N VAL A 128 8.87 11.15 15.87
CA VAL A 128 10.33 11.05 16.06
C VAL A 128 10.81 11.91 17.23
N ARG A 129 10.15 13.04 17.50
CA ARG A 129 10.50 13.95 18.61
C ARG A 129 10.03 13.42 19.97
N ASN A 130 8.84 12.83 20.03
CA ASN A 130 8.16 12.52 21.29
C ASN A 130 8.24 11.03 21.69
N ASN A 131 8.58 10.13 20.76
CA ASN A 131 8.66 8.70 21.03
C ASN A 131 10.11 8.19 21.00
N GLY A 132 10.61 7.76 22.16
CA GLY A 132 11.98 7.25 22.30
C GLY A 132 12.30 6.03 21.42
N ILE A 133 11.30 5.19 21.09
CA ILE A 133 11.49 4.05 20.19
C ILE A 133 11.71 4.54 18.76
N ALA A 134 10.92 5.51 18.30
CA ALA A 134 11.07 6.10 16.97
C ALA A 134 12.38 6.89 16.84
N ALA A 135 12.71 7.70 17.85
CA ALA A 135 13.98 8.44 17.92
C ALA A 135 15.19 7.49 17.83
N ASN A 136 15.16 6.39 18.60
CA ASN A 136 16.23 5.39 18.59
C ASN A 136 16.31 4.64 17.25
N ALA A 137 15.16 4.33 16.62
CA ALA A 137 15.15 3.70 15.30
C ALA A 137 15.84 4.58 14.23
N VAL A 138 15.57 5.89 14.23
CA VAL A 138 16.25 6.84 13.34
C VAL A 138 17.74 6.96 13.67
N ALA A 139 18.12 6.95 14.96
CA ALA A 139 19.52 6.96 15.37
C ALA A 139 20.28 5.72 14.86
N LEU A 140 19.75 4.52 15.11
CA LEU A 140 20.30 3.26 14.64
C LEU A 140 20.41 3.22 13.11
N HIS A 141 19.41 3.74 12.40
CA HIS A 141 19.44 3.80 10.94
C HIS A 141 20.60 4.66 10.42
N LYS A 142 20.82 5.84 11.03
CA LYS A 142 21.97 6.70 10.71
C LYS A 142 23.30 6.02 11.03
N ASP A 143 23.38 5.33 12.16
CA ASP A 143 24.61 4.67 12.62
C ASP A 143 24.98 3.46 11.74
N HIS A 144 24.00 2.67 11.32
CA HIS A 144 24.23 1.52 10.44
C HIS A 144 24.64 1.93 9.02
N ILE A 145 24.13 3.05 8.50
CA ILE A 145 24.44 3.50 7.14
C ILE A 145 25.76 4.28 7.11
N VAL A 146 25.91 5.27 7.99
CA VAL A 146 27.03 6.23 7.91
C VAL A 146 28.19 5.83 8.80
N GLY A 147 27.90 5.26 9.99
CA GLY A 147 28.92 4.95 10.97
C GLY A 147 29.58 6.20 11.56
N HIS A 148 30.86 6.07 11.93
CA HIS A 148 31.61 7.13 12.61
C HIS A 148 32.19 8.17 11.65
N LEU A 149 32.61 7.76 10.44
CA LEU A 149 33.23 8.60 9.43
C LEU A 149 32.79 8.12 8.04
N PHE A 150 32.36 9.06 7.20
CA PHE A 150 31.97 8.75 5.83
C PHE A 150 33.08 9.16 4.86
N LEU A 151 33.77 8.16 4.31
CA LEU A 151 34.85 8.33 3.35
C LEU A 151 34.43 7.80 1.97
N ILE A 152 34.95 8.41 0.91
CA ILE A 152 34.79 7.87 -0.44
C ILE A 152 35.76 6.70 -0.67
N SER A 153 35.34 5.76 -1.51
CA SER A 153 36.24 4.78 -2.12
C SER A 153 36.14 4.96 -3.64
N TYR A 154 37.11 5.65 -4.22
CA TYR A 154 37.04 6.04 -5.62
C TYR A 154 37.60 4.93 -6.51
N ARG A 155 36.77 4.37 -7.40
CA ARG A 155 37.15 3.30 -8.33
C ARG A 155 36.93 3.72 -9.78
N PRO A 156 37.79 4.60 -10.33
CA PRO A 156 37.67 5.04 -11.71
C PRO A 156 37.95 3.89 -12.69
N ASN A 157 37.24 3.89 -13.82
CA ASN A 157 37.61 3.05 -14.96
C ASN A 157 38.83 3.65 -15.66
N TRP A 158 40.02 3.33 -15.14
CA TRP A 158 41.29 3.86 -15.62
C TRP A 158 41.56 3.55 -17.11
N ARG A 159 41.04 2.43 -17.64
CA ARG A 159 41.15 2.08 -19.06
C ARG A 159 40.37 3.03 -19.94
N TYR A 160 39.15 3.39 -19.52
CA TYR A 160 38.32 4.36 -20.23
C TYR A 160 38.94 5.77 -20.17
N LEU A 161 39.58 6.11 -19.04
CA LEU A 161 40.31 7.37 -18.88
C LEU A 161 41.65 7.41 -19.65
N GLY A 162 42.03 6.32 -20.33
CA GLY A 162 43.30 6.24 -21.08
C GLY A 162 44.55 6.26 -20.17
N MET A 163 44.38 5.97 -18.89
CA MET A 163 45.48 5.94 -17.92
C MET A 163 46.25 4.63 -18.02
N ARG A 164 47.50 4.65 -17.56
CA ARG A 164 48.26 3.42 -17.29
C ARG A 164 47.86 2.88 -15.93
N GLU A 165 47.82 1.55 -15.79
CA GLU A 165 47.47 0.90 -14.51
C GLU A 165 48.35 1.36 -13.36
N SER A 166 49.65 1.55 -13.60
CA SER A 166 50.60 2.03 -12.59
C SER A 166 50.33 3.45 -12.08
N ALA A 167 49.71 4.30 -12.91
CA ALA A 167 49.34 5.67 -12.54
C ALA A 167 47.93 5.76 -11.91
N ALA A 168 47.10 4.73 -12.08
CA ALA A 168 45.73 4.73 -11.58
C ALA A 168 45.70 4.76 -10.04
N LYS A 169 46.61 4.04 -9.38
CA LYS A 169 46.66 3.99 -7.91
C LYS A 169 47.02 5.35 -7.31
N SER A 170 48.11 5.97 -7.76
CA SER A 170 48.52 7.28 -7.26
C SER A 170 47.46 8.35 -7.52
N PHE A 171 46.77 8.28 -8.65
CA PHE A 171 45.66 9.19 -8.95
C PHE A 171 44.47 9.00 -8.00
N VAL A 172 44.12 7.77 -7.64
CA VAL A 172 43.08 7.51 -6.63
C VAL A 172 43.50 8.07 -5.28
N ASP A 173 44.75 7.85 -4.86
CA ASP A 173 45.28 8.38 -3.61
C ASP A 173 45.21 9.93 -3.58
N GLU A 174 45.56 10.60 -4.67
CA GLU A 174 45.44 12.06 -4.82
C GLU A 174 43.99 12.54 -4.74
N VAL A 175 43.04 11.85 -5.39
CA VAL A 175 41.62 12.21 -5.37
C VAL A 175 41.01 12.02 -3.98
N GLU A 176 41.35 10.92 -3.29
CA GLU A 176 40.85 10.65 -1.94
C GLU A 176 41.43 11.63 -0.90
N ALA A 177 42.70 12.03 -1.06
CA ALA A 177 43.30 13.09 -0.25
C ALA A 177 42.62 14.45 -0.49
N ALA A 178 42.42 14.83 -1.76
CA ALA A 178 41.75 16.07 -2.14
C ALA A 178 40.29 16.10 -1.66
N TRP A 179 39.59 14.97 -1.70
CA TRP A 179 38.24 14.85 -1.14
C TRP A 179 38.22 15.07 0.37
N THR A 180 39.20 14.49 1.08
CA THR A 180 39.32 14.68 2.53
C THR A 180 39.53 16.15 2.88
N GLU A 181 40.39 16.85 2.15
CA GLU A 181 40.62 18.30 2.32
C GLU A 181 39.36 19.12 2.02
N TYR A 182 38.60 18.77 0.98
CA TYR A 182 37.33 19.42 0.66
C TYR A 182 36.27 19.27 1.77
N CYS A 183 36.25 18.11 2.42
CA CYS A 183 35.25 17.72 3.41
C CYS A 183 35.62 18.07 4.86
N ASP A 184 36.87 18.45 5.11
CA ASP A 184 37.41 18.81 6.43
C ASP A 184 37.03 20.24 6.81
N GLY A 185 36.46 20.47 8.00
CA GLY A 185 35.96 21.80 8.41
C GLY A 185 37.02 22.86 8.74
N ILE A 186 38.31 22.51 8.78
CA ILE A 186 39.41 23.46 9.01
C ILE A 186 39.91 24.04 7.68
N PHE A 187 40.01 23.20 6.64
CA PHE A 187 40.61 23.56 5.35
C PHE A 187 39.58 23.69 4.22
N GLY A 188 38.45 22.99 4.33
CA GLY A 188 37.33 22.96 3.41
C GLY A 188 35.99 23.25 4.10
N GLU A 189 34.96 23.53 3.32
CA GLU A 189 33.61 23.74 3.84
C GLU A 189 32.60 23.22 2.82
N MET A 190 32.25 21.94 2.81
CA MET A 190 31.28 21.46 1.82
C MET A 190 29.88 22.10 2.01
N ASP A 191 29.51 22.34 3.27
CA ASP A 191 28.24 22.97 3.65
C ASP A 191 28.26 24.48 3.38
N ALA A 192 27.32 24.96 2.57
CA ALA A 192 27.18 26.39 2.26
C ALA A 192 26.83 27.23 3.51
N GLU A 193 26.30 26.61 4.57
CA GLU A 193 26.04 27.31 5.84
C GLU A 193 27.25 27.30 6.79
N GLY A 194 28.30 26.53 6.50
CA GLY A 194 29.50 26.41 7.33
C GLY A 194 29.25 25.79 8.72
N LYS A 195 28.19 24.97 8.87
CA LYS A 195 27.78 24.43 10.18
C LYS A 195 28.16 22.97 10.40
N ARG A 196 28.39 22.22 9.33
CA ARG A 196 28.48 20.75 9.35
C ARG A 196 29.68 20.25 8.58
N THR A 197 30.34 19.24 9.13
CA THR A 197 31.31 18.40 8.40
C THR A 197 30.61 17.53 7.37
N PHE A 198 31.35 16.94 6.43
CA PHE A 198 30.77 16.03 5.43
C PHE A 198 30.02 14.85 6.05
N THR A 199 30.57 14.23 7.10
CA THR A 199 29.91 13.08 7.76
C THR A 199 28.60 13.51 8.42
N GLU A 200 28.57 14.68 9.06
CA GLU A 200 27.35 15.23 9.66
C GLU A 200 26.31 15.57 8.58
N PHE A 201 26.74 16.11 7.44
CA PHE A 201 25.88 16.41 6.30
C PHE A 201 25.21 15.14 5.74
N ILE A 202 25.96 14.04 5.60
CA ILE A 202 25.41 12.75 5.18
C ILE A 202 24.49 12.16 6.26
N ARG A 203 24.85 12.27 7.55
CA ARG A 203 24.00 11.82 8.66
C ARG A 203 22.68 12.58 8.73
N GLU A 204 22.69 13.87 8.43
CA GLU A 204 21.47 14.67 8.30
C GLU A 204 20.61 14.17 7.15
N GLY A 205 21.20 13.99 5.96
CA GLY A 205 20.49 13.47 4.79
C GLY A 205 19.82 12.11 5.06
N VAL A 206 20.57 11.16 5.62
CA VAL A 206 20.03 9.84 6.02
C VAL A 206 18.94 9.98 7.08
N GLY A 207 19.13 10.89 8.03
CA GLY A 207 18.14 11.19 9.06
C GLY A 207 16.82 11.67 8.46
N VAL A 208 16.87 12.69 7.61
CA VAL A 208 15.69 13.24 6.91
C VAL A 208 15.02 12.18 6.05
N HIS A 209 15.79 11.40 5.31
CA HIS A 209 15.25 10.32 4.48
C HIS A 209 14.48 9.27 5.29
N ALA A 210 14.95 8.93 6.49
CA ALA A 210 14.35 7.87 7.32
C ALA A 210 12.87 8.12 7.68
N PHE A 211 12.42 9.37 7.73
CA PHE A 211 11.03 9.69 8.10
C PHE A 211 10.30 10.61 7.11
N ASN A 212 10.99 11.47 6.35
CA ASN A 212 10.38 12.24 5.25
C ASN A 212 10.40 11.48 3.91
N GLY A 213 11.28 10.49 3.75
CA GLY A 213 11.41 9.70 2.52
C GLY A 213 12.17 10.40 1.39
N GLU A 214 12.57 11.67 1.54
CA GLU A 214 13.20 12.46 0.49
C GLU A 214 14.31 13.35 1.04
N ILE A 215 15.31 13.67 0.21
CA ILE A 215 16.41 14.58 0.53
C ILE A 215 16.50 15.61 -0.60
N PHE A 216 16.55 16.90 -0.25
CA PHE A 216 16.77 17.99 -1.20
C PHE A 216 18.08 18.71 -0.89
N LEU A 217 18.92 18.84 -1.92
CA LEU A 217 20.20 19.54 -1.84
C LEU A 217 20.29 20.55 -2.99
N GLN A 218 20.61 21.80 -2.64
CA GLN A 218 20.89 22.87 -3.58
C GLN A 218 22.41 23.03 -3.72
N PRO A 219 23.03 22.67 -4.86
CA PRO A 219 24.39 23.11 -5.18
C PRO A 219 24.46 24.64 -5.20
N VAL A 220 25.49 25.17 -4.57
CA VAL A 220 25.81 26.61 -4.51
C VAL A 220 27.23 26.78 -5.00
N TRP A 221 27.47 27.77 -5.84
CA TRP A 221 28.82 28.15 -6.24
C TRP A 221 29.30 29.34 -5.42
N ASP A 222 30.27 29.10 -4.55
CA ASP A 222 30.89 30.14 -3.74
C ASP A 222 32.00 30.84 -4.55
N ALA A 223 31.67 32.00 -5.11
CA ALA A 223 32.61 32.79 -5.89
C ALA A 223 33.61 33.59 -5.02
N GLU A 224 33.31 33.75 -3.72
CA GLU A 224 34.05 34.61 -2.80
C GLU A 224 35.13 33.83 -2.03
N THR A 225 34.98 32.51 -1.89
CA THR A 225 35.98 31.69 -1.21
C THR A 225 37.36 31.70 -1.89
N THR A 226 38.38 31.71 -1.04
CA THR A 226 39.79 31.54 -1.43
C THR A 226 40.21 30.07 -1.43
N GLN A 227 39.33 29.14 -1.06
CA GLN A 227 39.60 27.70 -1.08
C GLN A 227 39.70 27.17 -2.52
N VAL A 228 40.38 26.04 -2.69
CA VAL A 228 40.52 25.36 -3.99
C VAL A 228 39.15 24.94 -4.53
N PHE A 229 38.29 24.43 -3.66
CA PHE A 229 36.95 23.96 -4.00
C PHE A 229 35.92 25.04 -3.70
N ARG A 230 35.16 25.42 -4.73
CA ARG A 230 34.12 26.47 -4.69
C ARG A 230 32.70 25.95 -4.70
N THR A 231 32.51 24.70 -5.13
CA THR A 231 31.20 24.07 -5.07
C THR A 231 30.85 23.81 -3.61
N ARG A 232 29.64 24.19 -3.22
CA ARG A 232 29.07 24.00 -1.88
C ARG A 232 27.68 23.38 -2.02
N PHE A 233 27.14 22.88 -0.92
CA PHE A 233 25.78 22.34 -0.91
C PHE A 233 25.00 22.91 0.26
N LYS A 234 23.77 23.34 -0.01
CA LYS A 234 22.80 23.76 1.00
C LYS A 234 21.71 22.69 1.12
N ALA A 235 21.51 22.17 2.31
CA ALA A 235 20.40 21.28 2.59
C ALA A 235 19.08 22.06 2.59
N VAL A 236 18.09 21.58 1.86
CA VAL A 236 16.74 22.16 1.82
C VAL A 236 15.78 21.16 2.47
N SER A 237 14.97 21.64 3.42
CA SER A 237 13.98 20.77 4.04
C SER A 237 12.92 20.34 3.01
N PRO A 238 12.58 19.04 2.90
CA PRO A 238 11.48 18.57 2.04
C PRO A 238 10.16 19.29 2.29
N LYS A 239 9.93 19.74 3.52
CA LYS A 239 8.70 20.42 3.95
C LYS A 239 8.56 21.83 3.38
N ARG A 240 9.66 22.41 2.89
CA ARG A 240 9.64 23.70 2.19
C ARG A 240 9.32 23.53 0.71
N VAL A 241 9.34 22.31 0.18
CA VAL A 241 8.98 22.06 -1.22
C VAL A 241 7.48 21.84 -1.29
N ASP A 242 6.76 22.82 -1.84
CA ASP A 242 5.32 22.74 -1.96
C ASP A 242 4.79 23.59 -3.12
N THR A 243 3.54 23.35 -3.50
CA THR A 243 2.86 24.16 -4.50
C THR A 243 2.68 25.57 -3.94
N PRO A 244 3.08 26.62 -4.69
CA PRO A 244 2.90 28.00 -4.26
C PRO A 244 1.48 28.31 -3.81
N GLY A 245 1.34 29.06 -2.70
CA GLY A 245 0.06 29.33 -2.06
C GLY A 245 -0.62 28.09 -1.46
N TYR A 246 0.13 27.00 -1.27
CA TYR A 246 -0.33 25.74 -0.70
C TYR A 246 -1.48 25.07 -1.46
N ALA A 247 -1.66 25.43 -2.73
CA ALA A 247 -2.74 24.91 -3.57
C ALA A 247 -2.62 23.39 -3.79
N ARG A 248 -3.71 22.76 -4.19
CA ARG A 248 -3.77 21.32 -4.53
C ARG A 248 -2.79 20.93 -5.67
N GLY A 249 -2.36 21.92 -6.46
CA GLY A 249 -1.58 21.71 -7.67
C GLY A 249 -2.45 21.50 -8.90
N ASN A 250 -1.82 21.15 -10.01
CA ASN A 250 -2.44 20.87 -11.29
C ASN A 250 -1.72 19.68 -11.96
N ARG A 251 -1.97 19.45 -13.26
CA ARG A 251 -1.35 18.33 -13.97
C ARG A 251 0.17 18.41 -13.99
N GLN A 252 0.73 19.60 -14.13
CA GLN A 252 2.15 19.89 -14.34
C GLN A 252 2.87 20.27 -13.05
N LEU A 253 2.18 20.77 -12.02
CA LEU A 253 2.75 21.16 -10.75
C LEU A 253 2.03 20.46 -9.60
N ARG A 254 2.72 19.59 -8.86
CA ARG A 254 2.14 18.85 -7.72
C ARG A 254 3.15 18.80 -6.58
N ALA A 255 2.69 19.13 -5.37
CA ALA A 255 3.54 19.15 -4.16
C ALA A 255 4.89 19.86 -4.38
N GLY A 256 4.87 20.99 -5.09
CA GLY A 256 6.06 21.78 -5.37
C GLY A 256 6.96 21.25 -6.49
N VAL A 257 6.62 20.13 -7.14
CA VAL A 257 7.38 19.61 -8.28
C VAL A 257 6.69 19.98 -9.58
N GLU A 258 7.37 20.80 -10.39
CA GLU A 258 6.98 21.10 -11.77
C GLU A 258 7.48 19.97 -12.69
N THR A 259 6.63 19.47 -13.57
CA THR A 259 6.90 18.32 -14.45
C THR A 259 6.52 18.61 -15.90
N ASP A 260 7.29 18.02 -16.82
CA ASP A 260 6.95 18.04 -18.24
C ASP A 260 5.82 17.05 -18.58
N ARG A 261 5.45 16.98 -19.86
CA ARG A 261 4.40 16.05 -20.33
C ARG A 261 4.76 14.57 -20.10
N ASN A 262 6.04 14.26 -20.00
CA ASN A 262 6.57 12.91 -19.80
C ASN A 262 6.80 12.58 -18.32
N GLY A 263 6.54 13.53 -17.40
CA GLY A 263 6.75 13.37 -15.96
C GLY A 263 8.17 13.71 -15.48
N LYS A 264 9.03 14.29 -16.33
CA LYS A 264 10.37 14.74 -15.92
C LYS A 264 10.25 16.01 -15.07
N ALA A 265 10.90 16.04 -13.90
CA ALA A 265 10.96 17.23 -13.05
C ALA A 265 11.74 18.37 -13.73
N LEU A 266 11.10 19.55 -13.84
CA LEU A 266 11.62 20.78 -14.44
C LEU A 266 12.08 21.80 -13.39
N ALA A 267 11.35 21.89 -12.28
CA ALA A 267 11.66 22.80 -11.19
C ALA A 267 11.07 22.29 -9.87
N TYR A 268 11.65 22.74 -8.77
CA TYR A 268 11.15 22.57 -7.42
C TYR A 268 10.82 23.94 -6.84
N HIS A 269 9.59 24.10 -6.35
CA HIS A 269 9.14 25.33 -5.70
C HIS A 269 9.43 25.24 -4.21
N VAL A 270 10.39 26.05 -3.76
CA VAL A 270 10.82 26.10 -2.37
C VAL A 270 10.23 27.35 -1.74
N CYS A 271 9.45 27.17 -0.67
CA CYS A 271 8.95 28.26 0.17
C CYS A 271 10.15 29.01 0.76
N ASP A 272 10.15 30.33 0.68
CA ASP A 272 11.20 31.17 1.23
C ASP A 272 11.21 31.09 2.77
N ASP A 273 12.35 31.43 3.37
CA ASP A 273 12.58 31.30 4.81
C ASP A 273 12.25 32.64 5.52
N ASP A 274 10.95 32.90 5.70
CA ASP A 274 10.46 34.13 6.32
C ASP A 274 10.34 33.98 7.85
N TRP A 275 11.48 33.91 8.53
CA TRP A 275 11.54 33.97 10.00
C TRP A 275 11.23 35.41 10.52
N PRO A 276 10.42 35.61 11.59
CA PRO A 276 9.82 34.63 12.50
C PRO A 276 8.38 34.22 12.11
N VAL A 277 7.90 34.62 10.93
CA VAL A 277 6.50 34.43 10.51
C VAL A 277 6.20 32.96 10.19
N ALA A 278 7.24 32.13 10.05
CA ALA A 278 7.14 30.67 10.05
C ALA A 278 6.80 30.09 11.46
N GLY A 279 5.63 30.44 12.01
CA GLY A 279 5.22 29.92 13.32
C GLY A 279 3.95 30.52 13.94
N GLY A 280 3.31 31.51 13.33
CA GLY A 280 1.97 31.93 13.73
C GLY A 280 0.95 31.07 13.00
N GLU A 281 0.24 30.22 13.74
CA GLU A 281 -0.97 29.48 13.36
C GLU A 281 -1.46 29.72 11.91
N THR A 282 -1.45 28.67 11.09
CA THR A 282 -1.85 28.59 9.66
C THR A 282 -0.70 28.80 8.65
N LEU A 283 -0.53 27.83 7.74
CA LEU A 283 0.29 27.95 6.53
C LEU A 283 -0.14 29.22 5.80
N ASP A 284 0.70 30.25 5.76
CA ASP A 284 0.34 31.55 5.18
C ASP A 284 0.16 31.40 3.66
N PRO A 285 -1.05 31.60 3.10
CA PRO A 285 -1.25 31.54 1.66
C PRO A 285 -0.42 32.57 0.88
N TYR A 286 0.19 33.55 1.56
CA TYR A 286 1.05 34.57 0.99
C TYR A 286 2.56 34.30 1.14
N SER A 287 2.98 33.14 1.67
CA SER A 287 4.41 32.79 1.68
C SER A 287 4.99 32.86 0.27
N SER A 288 6.13 33.53 0.10
CA SER A 288 6.80 33.58 -1.20
C SER A 288 7.48 32.24 -1.49
N PHE A 289 7.49 31.87 -2.77
CA PHE A 289 8.14 30.65 -3.25
C PHE A 289 9.13 31.02 -4.33
N SER A 290 10.35 30.52 -4.20
CA SER A 290 11.36 30.56 -5.25
C SER A 290 11.32 29.24 -6.05
N ALA A 291 11.14 29.35 -7.37
CA ALA A 291 11.22 28.20 -8.26
C ALA A 291 12.67 27.92 -8.62
N VAL A 292 13.20 26.80 -8.14
CA VAL A 292 14.58 26.38 -8.41
C VAL A 292 14.58 25.34 -9.53
N ARG A 293 15.18 25.67 -10.67
CA ARG A 293 15.13 24.82 -11.88
C ARG A 293 16.10 23.63 -11.78
N THR A 294 15.65 22.47 -12.21
CA THR A 294 16.44 21.22 -12.20
C THR A 294 17.62 21.23 -13.16
N THR A 295 17.67 22.19 -14.08
CA THR A 295 18.72 22.22 -15.10
C THR A 295 20.11 22.52 -14.56
N ARG A 296 20.28 23.07 -13.34
CA ARG A 296 21.60 23.31 -12.69
C ARG A 296 21.62 23.35 -11.15
N ASP A 297 20.48 23.47 -10.47
CA ASP A 297 20.49 24.06 -9.10
C ASP A 297 19.90 23.18 -7.99
N VAL A 298 19.31 22.01 -8.27
CA VAL A 298 18.85 21.04 -7.24
C VAL A 298 19.02 19.61 -7.74
N THR A 299 19.63 18.76 -6.92
CA THR A 299 19.69 17.30 -7.16
C THR A 299 18.70 16.61 -6.24
N TYR A 300 17.76 15.87 -6.84
CA TYR A 300 16.76 15.07 -6.13
C TYR A 300 17.21 13.61 -6.09
N PHE A 301 17.24 13.02 -4.89
CA PHE A 301 17.46 11.59 -4.71
C PHE A 301 16.22 10.96 -4.09
N ARG A 302 15.50 10.16 -4.89
CA ARG A 302 14.52 9.19 -4.40
C ARG A 302 15.13 7.81 -4.52
N ALA A 303 15.36 7.13 -3.40
CA ALA A 303 15.53 5.69 -3.44
C ALA A 303 14.15 5.09 -3.80
N GLY A 304 14.11 4.35 -4.91
CA GLY A 304 12.90 3.63 -5.34
C GLY A 304 12.51 2.51 -4.39
#